data_AF-A0A9Q0GMW9-F1
#
_entry.id   AF-A0A9Q0GMW9-F1
#
_cell.length_a   1.000
_cell.length_b   1.000
_cell.length_c   1.000
_cell.angle_alpha   90.00
_cell.angle_beta   90.00
_cell.angle_gamma   90.00
#
_symmetry.space_group_name_H-M   'P 1'
#
loop_
_entity.id
_entity.type
_entity.pdbx_description
1 polymer ?
#
loop_
_entity_poly.entity_id
_entity_poly.type
_entity_poly.pdbx_seq_one_letter_code
_entity_poly.pdbx_strand_id
1 'polypeptide(L)'
;MEDEIKSFIHVWVAAITSLFYCYFIAAKIPNGKLRFLSLLPVFYLFILLPFKLSSFHLGAPTFFYLTWLANFKLLLFSFDQPPLSLSTKPTPSLLHFISIASLPIKIKQHPNSNPSQILKTKENPYLSPLILVCKALFFALVIRIYEYKTQLHPIVLLALYCCHTYLGLEIFLAIGASLARAFLGQELEPQFDEPYLSTSLQDFWGRRWNLMVTSILRPTVYNPIRSISTSILGRKWALLPAMLATFLVSGLMHEFIYFYLTGVSPTWEVTWFFVLHGICTAMEVVIKKVSMGRFQLHRAVSGPLTVGFVALTGYWLFFPQLIRNHVDDRAISEYSVLAIFVKNKVLLFN
;
A
#
# COMPACT_ATOMS: atom_id res chain seq x y z
N MET A 1 18.58 -18.74 -2.87
CA MET A 1 17.47 -18.60 -1.91
C MET A 1 17.96 -18.51 -0.47
N GLU A 2 18.84 -19.40 0.00
CA GLU A 2 19.31 -19.37 1.40
C GLU A 2 20.04 -18.07 1.78
N ASP A 3 20.95 -17.58 0.94
CA ASP A 3 21.66 -16.31 1.21
C ASP A 3 20.74 -15.09 1.14
N GLU A 4 19.71 -15.15 0.30
CA GLU A 4 18.67 -14.13 0.25
C GLU A 4 17.87 -14.09 1.58
N ILE A 5 17.53 -15.27 2.13
CA ILE A 5 16.86 -15.38 3.43
C ILE A 5 17.75 -14.84 4.55
N LYS A 6 19.06 -15.13 4.55
CA LYS A 6 20.00 -14.54 5.52
C LYS A 6 20.02 -13.02 5.42
N SER A 7 20.07 -12.47 4.20
CA SER A 7 20.04 -11.03 3.96
C SER A 7 18.73 -10.41 4.45
N PHE A 8 17.60 -11.07 4.20
CA PHE A 8 16.28 -10.69 4.70
C PHE A 8 16.24 -10.64 6.23
N ILE A 9 16.77 -11.66 6.91
CA ILE A 9 16.86 -11.67 8.38
C ILE A 9 17.70 -10.50 8.88
N HIS A 10 18.88 -10.26 8.30
CA HIS A 10 19.73 -9.13 8.69
C HIS A 10 19.02 -7.77 8.52
N VAL A 11 18.28 -7.60 7.41
CA VAL A 11 17.50 -6.39 7.15
C VAL A 11 16.45 -6.17 8.24
N TRP A 12 15.66 -7.19 8.58
CA TRP A 12 14.61 -7.06 9.57
C TRP A 12 15.12 -6.93 11.00
N VAL A 13 16.24 -7.58 11.34
CA VAL A 13 16.93 -7.36 12.63
C VAL A 13 17.41 -5.92 12.76
N ALA A 14 18.00 -5.35 11.71
CA ALA A 14 18.42 -3.95 11.69
C ALA A 14 17.22 -3.00 11.79
N ALA A 15 16.14 -3.28 11.06
CA ALA A 15 14.91 -2.49 11.10
C ALA A 15 14.29 -2.49 12.50
N ILE A 16 14.14 -3.66 13.12
CA ILE A 16 13.61 -3.81 14.48
C ILE A 16 14.49 -3.06 15.47
N THR A 17 15.82 -3.28 15.44
CA THR A 17 16.77 -2.56 16.31
C THR A 17 16.65 -1.03 16.18
N SER A 18 16.44 -0.53 14.97
CA SER A 18 16.21 0.90 14.72
C SER A 18 14.89 1.39 15.33
N LEU A 19 13.84 0.57 15.33
CA LEU A 19 12.56 0.89 15.98
C LEU A 19 12.67 0.87 17.51
N PHE A 20 13.49 -0.02 18.09
CA PHE A 20 13.84 0.03 19.51
C PHE A 20 14.47 1.39 19.86
N TYR A 21 15.43 1.85 19.06
CA TYR A 21 16.02 3.17 19.21
C TYR A 21 14.96 4.29 19.15
N CYS A 22 14.07 4.26 18.14
CA CYS A 22 13.00 5.26 17.97
C CYS A 22 12.08 5.36 19.20
N TYR A 23 11.71 4.22 19.79
CA TYR A 23 10.83 4.18 20.95
C TYR A 23 11.50 4.82 22.18
N PHE A 24 12.74 4.44 22.48
CA PHE A 24 13.44 4.93 23.68
C PHE A 24 13.93 6.37 23.56
N ILE A 25 14.37 6.80 22.38
CA ILE A 25 14.85 8.17 22.19
C ILE A 25 13.69 9.18 22.33
N ALA A 26 12.47 8.80 21.94
CA ALA A 26 11.30 9.66 22.05
C ALA A 26 10.87 9.98 23.48
N ALA A 27 11.27 9.16 24.46
CA ALA A 27 11.09 9.46 25.88
C ALA A 27 12.05 10.54 26.39
N LYS A 28 13.17 10.77 25.68
CA LYS A 28 14.22 11.73 26.06
C LYS A 28 14.14 13.05 25.30
N ILE A 29 13.46 13.07 24.15
CA ILE A 29 13.42 14.22 23.24
C ILE A 29 11.97 14.68 23.04
N PRO A 30 11.69 16.00 23.16
CA PRO A 30 10.34 16.53 22.91
C PRO A 30 9.88 16.27 21.48
N ASN A 31 8.57 16.18 21.29
CA ASN A 31 7.97 16.07 19.97
C ASN A 31 8.25 17.31 19.09
N GLY A 32 8.09 17.15 17.78
CA GLY A 32 8.36 18.16 16.77
C GLY A 32 9.72 18.00 16.12
N LYS A 33 10.37 19.14 15.84
CA LYS A 33 11.57 19.20 15.00
C LYS A 33 12.76 18.45 15.60
N LEU A 34 12.94 18.51 16.93
CA LEU A 34 14.06 17.83 17.61
C LEU A 34 13.95 16.31 17.50
N ARG A 35 12.74 15.75 17.73
CA ARG A 35 12.49 14.32 17.51
C ARG A 35 12.73 13.96 16.06
N PHE A 36 12.22 14.73 15.10
CA PHE A 36 12.45 14.48 13.68
C PHE A 36 13.95 14.39 13.34
N LEU A 37 14.75 15.37 13.80
CA LEU A 37 16.20 15.38 13.58
C LEU A 37 16.90 14.16 14.18
N SER A 38 16.49 13.74 15.39
CA SER A 38 17.06 12.54 16.03
C SER A 38 16.75 11.24 15.28
N LEU A 39 15.67 11.22 14.48
CA LEU A 39 15.25 10.04 13.72
C LEU A 39 15.81 10.01 12.29
N LEU A 40 16.49 11.08 11.81
CA LEU A 40 17.11 11.13 10.48
C LEU A 40 18.00 9.92 10.14
N PRO A 41 18.85 9.40 11.04
CA PRO A 41 19.62 8.19 10.76
C PRO A 41 18.73 6.97 10.46
N VAL A 42 17.58 6.85 11.15
CA VAL A 42 16.64 5.74 10.94
C VAL A 42 15.91 5.88 9.61
N PHE A 43 15.47 7.10 9.25
CA PHE A 43 14.88 7.35 7.93
C PHE A 43 15.81 6.93 6.80
N TYR A 44 17.08 7.29 6.91
CA TYR A 44 18.12 6.92 5.94
C TYR A 44 18.35 5.41 5.89
N LEU A 45 18.46 4.75 7.05
CA LEU A 45 18.61 3.30 7.12
C LEU A 45 17.42 2.57 6.48
N PHE A 46 16.19 3.01 6.74
CA PHE A 46 14.99 2.38 6.17
C PHE A 46 14.91 2.50 4.65
N ILE A 47 15.48 3.57 4.08
CA ILE A 47 15.60 3.71 2.63
C ILE A 47 16.63 2.72 2.06
N LEU A 48 17.77 2.52 2.73
CA LEU A 48 18.88 1.70 2.23
C LEU A 48 18.72 0.21 2.45
N LEU A 49 18.11 -0.20 3.57
CA LEU A 49 18.03 -1.61 3.96
C LEU A 49 17.43 -2.53 2.88
N PRO A 50 16.34 -2.17 2.18
CA PRO A 50 15.77 -3.01 1.12
C PRO A 50 16.72 -3.28 -0.04
N PHE A 51 17.70 -2.39 -0.32
CA PHE A 51 18.69 -2.58 -1.39
C PHE A 51 19.64 -3.76 -1.16
N LYS A 52 19.65 -4.35 0.04
CA LYS A 52 20.36 -5.60 0.31
C LYS A 52 19.62 -6.85 -0.18
N LEU A 53 18.36 -6.70 -0.62
CA LEU A 53 17.53 -7.79 -1.11
C LEU A 53 17.46 -7.73 -2.62
N SER A 54 17.66 -8.89 -3.23
CA SER A 54 17.55 -9.06 -4.67
C SER A 54 16.17 -9.58 -5.05
N SER A 55 15.57 -10.49 -4.28
CA SER A 55 14.29 -11.14 -4.62
C SER A 55 13.17 -10.12 -4.75
N PHE A 56 12.35 -10.25 -5.78
CA PHE A 56 11.13 -9.46 -5.96
C PHE A 56 10.16 -9.66 -4.78
N HIS A 57 9.85 -10.91 -4.43
CA HIS A 57 8.83 -11.22 -3.42
C HIS A 57 9.26 -10.97 -1.97
N LEU A 58 10.56 -10.82 -1.69
CA LEU A 58 11.04 -10.37 -0.37
C LEU A 58 11.37 -8.87 -0.37
N GLY A 59 11.94 -8.39 -1.47
CA GLY A 59 12.41 -7.04 -1.67
C GLY A 59 11.30 -6.01 -1.80
N ALA A 60 10.36 -6.20 -2.73
CA ALA A 60 9.28 -5.24 -2.97
C ALA A 60 8.42 -5.01 -1.71
N PRO A 61 8.03 -6.07 -0.97
CA PRO A 61 7.45 -5.94 0.37
C PRO A 61 8.26 -5.14 1.37
N THR A 62 9.54 -5.46 1.52
CA THR A 62 10.41 -4.84 2.51
C THR A 62 10.61 -3.36 2.20
N PHE A 63 10.73 -3.03 0.91
CA PHE A 63 10.76 -1.65 0.43
C PHE A 63 9.45 -0.92 0.77
N PHE A 64 8.30 -1.51 0.47
CA PHE A 64 7.00 -0.92 0.80
C PHE A 64 6.83 -0.71 2.31
N TYR A 65 7.20 -1.67 3.14
CA TYR A 65 7.06 -1.60 4.59
C TYR A 65 8.02 -0.60 5.24
N LEU A 66 9.31 -0.61 4.87
CA LEU A 66 10.31 0.23 5.50
C LEU A 66 10.39 1.62 4.87
N THR A 67 10.72 1.67 3.57
CA THR A 67 10.97 2.92 2.84
C THR A 67 9.73 3.80 2.79
N TRP A 68 8.54 3.21 2.64
CA TRP A 68 7.28 3.95 2.57
C TRP A 68 6.55 3.99 3.91
N LEU A 69 5.97 2.87 4.35
CA LEU A 69 5.04 2.89 5.48
C LEU A 69 5.72 3.31 6.79
N ALA A 70 6.81 2.66 7.16
CA ALA A 70 7.49 2.91 8.43
C ALA A 70 8.06 4.33 8.49
N ASN A 71 8.71 4.80 7.43
CA ASN A 71 9.15 6.19 7.33
C ASN A 71 7.99 7.17 7.48
N PHE A 72 6.88 6.99 6.77
CA PHE A 72 5.77 7.93 6.89
C PHE A 72 5.13 7.90 8.29
N LYS A 73 5.08 6.72 8.94
CA LYS A 73 4.63 6.59 10.33
C LYS A 73 5.60 7.25 11.32
N LEU A 74 6.91 7.11 11.12
CA LEU A 74 7.94 7.76 11.93
C LEU A 74 7.96 9.28 11.75
N LEU A 75 7.61 9.76 10.55
CA LEU A 75 7.42 11.19 10.30
C LEU A 75 6.25 11.72 11.15
N LEU A 76 5.10 11.05 11.14
CA LEU A 76 3.96 11.41 12.00
C LEU A 76 4.32 11.33 13.49
N PHE A 77 5.01 10.25 13.89
CA PHE A 77 5.51 10.05 15.24
C PHE A 77 6.43 11.17 15.73
N SER A 78 7.23 11.74 14.83
CA SER A 78 8.11 12.87 15.14
C SER A 78 7.31 14.04 15.69
N PHE A 79 6.09 14.25 15.19
CA PHE A 79 5.15 15.29 15.63
C PHE A 79 4.06 14.77 16.56
N ASP A 80 4.26 13.58 17.15
CA ASP A 80 3.33 12.93 18.08
C ASP A 80 1.91 12.73 17.52
N GLN A 81 1.83 12.43 16.22
CA GLN A 81 0.58 12.11 15.53
C GLN A 81 0.35 10.59 15.48
N PRO A 82 -0.91 10.13 15.40
CA PRO A 82 -1.22 8.71 15.19
C PRO A 82 -0.60 8.20 13.88
N PRO A 83 -0.29 6.89 13.76
CA PRO A 83 -0.70 5.80 14.65
C PRO A 83 0.31 5.46 15.77
N LEU A 84 1.47 6.12 15.81
CA LEU A 84 2.58 5.81 16.75
C LEU A 84 2.69 6.78 17.93
N SER A 85 1.72 7.67 18.12
CA SER A 85 1.74 8.65 19.22
C SER A 85 1.88 7.95 20.58
N LEU A 86 2.81 8.44 21.40
CA LEU A 86 3.03 7.94 22.77
C LEU A 86 2.15 8.69 23.79
N SER A 87 1.54 9.79 23.37
CA SER A 87 0.64 10.58 24.22
C SER A 87 -0.76 9.99 24.34
N THR A 88 -1.09 8.97 23.54
CA THR A 88 -2.34 8.21 23.70
C THR A 88 -2.32 7.41 25.00
N LYS A 89 -3.41 7.45 25.78
CA LYS A 89 -3.56 6.64 26.99
C LYS A 89 -4.39 5.38 26.68
N PRO A 90 -3.91 4.17 27.02
CA PRO A 90 -2.60 3.84 27.59
C PRO A 90 -1.46 3.98 26.57
N THR A 91 -0.26 4.30 27.06
CA THR A 91 0.96 4.38 26.25
C THR A 91 1.18 3.05 25.52
N PRO A 92 1.41 3.03 24.21
CA PRO A 92 1.58 1.77 23.48
C PRO A 92 2.84 1.04 23.98
N SER A 93 2.73 -0.26 24.18
CA SER A 93 3.88 -1.09 24.55
C SER A 93 4.92 -1.12 23.43
N LEU A 94 6.16 -1.47 23.76
CA LEU A 94 7.25 -1.56 22.77
C LEU A 94 6.92 -2.50 21.61
N LEU A 95 6.33 -3.67 21.91
CA LEU A 95 5.89 -4.62 20.88
C LEU A 95 4.81 -3.98 19.98
N HIS A 96 3.84 -3.30 20.60
CA HIS A 96 2.78 -2.60 19.87
C HIS A 96 3.33 -1.51 18.94
N PHE A 97 4.27 -0.71 19.43
CA PHE A 97 4.96 0.31 18.65
C PHE A 97 5.70 -0.30 17.46
N ILE A 98 6.51 -1.33 17.68
CA ILE A 98 7.29 -1.99 16.62
C ILE A 98 6.37 -2.60 15.58
N SER A 99 5.31 -3.31 15.99
CA SER A 99 4.36 -3.93 15.06
C SER A 99 3.63 -2.89 14.22
N ILE A 100 3.12 -1.80 14.81
CA ILE A 100 2.46 -0.74 14.04
C ILE A 100 3.45 -0.07 13.08
N ALA A 101 4.68 0.20 13.51
CA ALA A 101 5.66 0.88 12.69
C ALA A 101 6.07 0.04 11.47
N SER A 102 6.31 -1.26 11.68
CA SER A 102 6.85 -2.18 10.67
C SER A 102 5.83 -2.81 9.72
N LEU A 103 4.60 -3.07 10.18
CA LEU A 103 3.61 -3.85 9.43
C LEU A 103 2.53 -2.96 8.79
N PRO A 104 1.85 -3.41 7.72
CA PRO A 104 0.77 -2.67 7.07
C PRO A 104 -0.54 -2.81 7.87
N ILE A 105 -0.53 -2.29 9.09
CA ILE A 105 -1.62 -2.37 10.04
C ILE A 105 -2.34 -1.03 10.11
N LYS A 106 -3.66 -1.11 10.07
CA LYS A 106 -4.54 -0.10 10.63
C LYS A 106 -5.42 -0.76 11.67
N ILE A 107 -5.23 -0.35 12.92
CA ILE A 107 -6.03 -0.82 14.05
C ILE A 107 -7.41 -0.19 13.93
N LYS A 108 -8.47 -1.00 14.04
CA LYS A 108 -9.82 -0.45 14.23
C LYS A 108 -9.85 0.31 15.55
N GLN A 109 -9.79 1.64 15.48
CA GLN A 109 -10.11 2.45 16.65
C GLN A 109 -11.64 2.39 16.80
N HIS A 110 -12.12 1.93 17.95
CA HIS A 110 -13.51 2.12 18.37
C HIS A 110 -13.58 3.40 19.23
N PRO A 111 -13.69 4.60 18.64
CA PRO A 111 -14.15 5.74 19.41
C PRO A 111 -15.68 5.62 19.55
N ASN A 112 -16.16 5.62 20.80
CA ASN A 112 -17.54 5.90 21.22
C ASN A 112 -18.54 6.18 20.09
N SER A 113 -19.12 5.11 19.52
CA SER A 113 -20.25 5.21 18.60
C SER A 113 -21.51 4.69 19.29
N ASN A 114 -22.58 5.48 19.24
CA ASN A 114 -23.86 5.19 19.90
C ASN A 114 -24.36 3.76 19.58
N PRO A 115 -24.95 3.03 20.56
CA PRO A 115 -25.46 1.67 20.35
C PRO A 115 -26.51 1.57 19.23
N SER A 116 -27.18 2.67 18.90
CA SER A 116 -28.22 2.71 17.85
C SER A 116 -27.68 2.71 16.41
N GLN A 117 -26.37 2.89 16.19
CA GLN A 117 -25.74 2.64 14.88
C GLN A 117 -25.26 1.20 14.70
N ILE A 118 -25.18 0.42 15.79
CA ILE A 118 -24.69 -0.97 15.76
C ILE A 118 -25.59 -1.87 14.91
N LEU A 119 -26.89 -1.57 14.81
CA LEU A 119 -27.86 -2.33 14.00
C LEU A 119 -27.79 -2.04 12.48
N LYS A 120 -26.94 -1.12 12.01
CA LYS A 120 -26.76 -0.83 10.57
C LYS A 120 -25.32 -0.86 10.08
N THR A 121 -24.36 -1.18 10.93
CA THR A 121 -23.06 -1.67 10.47
C THR A 121 -23.30 -3.07 9.93
N LYS A 122 -23.41 -3.18 8.60
CA LYS A 122 -23.23 -4.44 7.87
C LYS A 122 -22.16 -5.24 8.61
N GLU A 123 -22.52 -6.44 9.05
CA GLU A 123 -21.57 -7.47 9.45
C GLU A 123 -20.41 -7.38 8.46
N ASN A 124 -19.28 -6.85 8.93
CA ASN A 124 -18.12 -6.69 8.07
C ASN A 124 -17.47 -8.07 8.12
N PRO A 125 -17.75 -8.94 7.14
CA PRO A 125 -17.32 -10.30 7.26
C PRO A 125 -15.81 -10.22 7.12
N TYR A 126 -15.10 -10.65 8.17
CA TYR A 126 -13.84 -11.34 7.97
C TYR A 126 -13.99 -12.14 6.68
N LEU A 127 -13.21 -11.78 5.66
CA LEU A 127 -13.19 -12.46 4.37
C LEU A 127 -13.26 -13.95 4.71
N SER A 128 -14.40 -14.60 4.44
CA SER A 128 -14.61 -15.98 4.91
C SER A 128 -13.36 -16.76 4.48
N PRO A 129 -12.77 -17.62 5.33
CA PRO A 129 -11.58 -18.38 4.95
C PRO A 129 -11.71 -19.00 3.55
N LEU A 130 -12.94 -19.35 3.16
CA LEU A 130 -13.33 -19.77 1.82
C LEU A 130 -13.01 -18.75 0.71
N ILE A 131 -13.37 -17.47 0.85
CA ILE A 131 -13.09 -16.42 -0.14
C ILE A 131 -11.58 -16.24 -0.31
N LEU A 132 -10.82 -16.29 0.79
CA LEU A 132 -9.36 -16.21 0.73
C LEU A 132 -8.77 -17.42 -0.03
N VAL A 133 -9.28 -18.63 0.24
CA VAL A 133 -8.90 -19.83 -0.50
C VAL A 133 -9.26 -19.72 -1.98
N CYS A 134 -10.47 -19.27 -2.32
CA CYS A 134 -10.88 -19.04 -3.71
C CYS A 134 -9.97 -18.05 -4.43
N LYS A 135 -9.59 -16.93 -3.77
CA LYS A 135 -8.65 -15.95 -4.32
C LYS A 135 -7.25 -16.54 -4.50
N ALA A 136 -6.77 -17.34 -3.55
CA ALA A 136 -5.48 -18.01 -3.65
C ALA A 136 -5.46 -19.05 -4.80
N LEU A 137 -6.54 -19.83 -4.97
CA LEU A 137 -6.69 -20.76 -6.10
C LEU A 137 -6.75 -20.02 -7.43
N PHE A 138 -7.50 -18.92 -7.51
CA PHE A 138 -7.55 -18.09 -8.70
C PHE A 138 -6.19 -17.45 -9.01
N PHE A 139 -5.44 -17.04 -7.99
CA PHE A 139 -4.08 -16.54 -8.14
C PHE A 139 -3.13 -17.61 -8.69
N ALA A 140 -3.20 -18.84 -8.18
CA ALA A 140 -2.43 -19.97 -8.70
C ALA A 140 -2.78 -20.27 -10.17
N LEU A 141 -4.06 -20.16 -10.54
CA LEU A 141 -4.51 -20.29 -11.94
C LEU A 141 -3.90 -19.20 -12.82
N VAL A 142 -3.90 -17.93 -12.38
CA VAL A 142 -3.25 -16.82 -13.12
C VAL A 142 -1.77 -17.11 -13.34
N ILE A 143 -1.05 -17.60 -12.31
CA ILE A 143 0.36 -17.99 -12.44
C ILE A 143 0.53 -19.10 -13.48
N ARG A 144 -0.33 -20.12 -13.47
CA ARG A 144 -0.29 -21.24 -14.42
C ARG A 144 -0.53 -20.80 -15.87
N ILE A 145 -1.41 -19.81 -16.09
CA ILE A 145 -1.72 -19.28 -17.42
C ILE A 145 -0.51 -18.55 -18.02
N TYR A 146 0.39 -17.97 -17.21
CA TYR A 146 1.61 -17.33 -17.74
C TYR A 146 2.57 -18.28 -18.45
N GLU A 147 2.46 -19.61 -18.27
CA GLU A 147 3.21 -20.56 -19.11
C GLU A 147 2.89 -20.42 -20.60
N TYR A 148 1.71 -19.91 -20.93
CA TYR A 148 1.26 -19.67 -22.31
C TYR A 148 1.38 -18.20 -22.72
N LYS A 149 2.09 -17.35 -21.95
CA LYS A 149 2.16 -15.89 -22.12
C LYS A 149 2.42 -15.44 -23.56
N THR A 150 3.28 -16.14 -24.30
CA THR A 150 3.65 -15.81 -25.69
C THR A 150 2.52 -16.03 -26.70
N GLN A 151 1.51 -16.84 -26.36
CA GLN A 151 0.38 -17.18 -27.22
C GLN A 151 -0.87 -16.34 -26.90
N LEU A 152 -0.86 -15.59 -25.80
CA LEU A 152 -2.01 -14.83 -25.34
C LEU A 152 -2.18 -13.52 -26.11
N HIS A 153 -3.43 -13.17 -26.39
CA HIS A 153 -3.77 -11.86 -26.95
C HIS A 153 -3.38 -10.74 -25.94
N PRO A 154 -2.85 -9.58 -26.40
CA PRO A 154 -2.38 -8.51 -25.50
C PRO A 154 -3.42 -8.04 -24.47
N ILE A 155 -4.70 -7.99 -24.82
CA ILE A 155 -5.79 -7.63 -23.90
C ILE A 155 -5.95 -8.68 -22.77
N VAL A 156 -5.83 -9.97 -23.10
CA VAL A 156 -5.88 -11.05 -22.11
C VAL A 156 -4.67 -10.94 -21.18
N LEU A 157 -3.49 -10.69 -21.74
CA LEU A 157 -2.28 -10.48 -20.95
C LEU A 157 -2.39 -9.28 -20.00
N LEU A 158 -2.95 -8.16 -20.47
CA LEU A 158 -3.25 -7.00 -19.62
C LEU A 158 -4.20 -7.36 -18.48
N ALA A 159 -5.29 -8.09 -18.78
CA ALA A 159 -6.22 -8.54 -17.75
C ALA A 159 -5.52 -9.42 -16.70
N LEU A 160 -4.64 -10.33 -17.13
CA LEU A 160 -3.84 -11.16 -16.22
C LEU A 160 -2.90 -10.32 -15.35
N TYR A 161 -2.22 -9.32 -15.90
CA TYR A 161 -1.37 -8.42 -15.12
C TYR A 161 -2.16 -7.61 -14.09
N CYS A 162 -3.36 -7.12 -14.45
CA CYS A 162 -4.26 -6.46 -13.51
C CYS A 162 -4.69 -7.41 -12.39
N CYS A 163 -5.09 -8.64 -12.73
CA CYS A 163 -5.47 -9.66 -11.75
C CYS A 163 -4.30 -10.04 -10.84
N HIS A 164 -3.11 -10.29 -11.40
CA HIS A 164 -1.90 -10.60 -10.65
C HIS A 164 -1.58 -9.47 -9.68
N THR A 165 -1.53 -8.22 -10.15
CA THR A 165 -1.22 -7.07 -9.29
C THR A 165 -2.20 -6.95 -8.13
N TYR A 166 -3.51 -7.05 -8.41
CA TYR A 166 -4.54 -6.98 -7.38
C TYR A 166 -4.45 -8.12 -6.36
N LEU A 167 -4.46 -9.38 -6.82
CA LEU A 167 -4.45 -10.55 -5.95
C LEU A 167 -3.13 -10.68 -5.19
N GLY A 168 -2.01 -10.39 -5.86
CA GLY A 168 -0.68 -10.42 -5.28
C GLY A 168 -0.57 -9.42 -4.13
N LEU A 169 -1.00 -8.16 -4.34
CA LEU A 169 -1.03 -7.15 -3.28
C LEU A 169 -2.00 -7.51 -2.15
N GLU A 170 -3.18 -8.04 -2.47
CA GLU A 170 -4.16 -8.43 -1.46
C GLU A 170 -3.65 -9.56 -0.57
N ILE A 171 -3.14 -10.65 -1.16
CA ILE A 171 -2.54 -11.78 -0.42
C ILE A 171 -1.36 -11.29 0.41
N PHE A 172 -0.48 -10.48 -0.18
CA PHE A 172 0.69 -9.93 0.48
C PHE A 172 0.32 -9.10 1.73
N LEU A 173 -0.61 -8.15 1.59
CA LEU A 173 -1.05 -7.33 2.70
C LEU A 173 -1.82 -8.15 3.75
N ALA A 174 -2.58 -9.17 3.32
CA ALA A 174 -3.27 -10.09 4.22
C ALA A 174 -2.29 -10.90 5.07
N ILE A 175 -1.15 -11.35 4.52
CA ILE A 175 -0.09 -12.04 5.29
C ILE A 175 0.52 -11.09 6.34
N GLY A 176 0.83 -9.85 5.94
CA GLY A 176 1.34 -8.84 6.89
C GLY A 176 0.34 -8.55 8.02
N ALA A 177 -0.95 -8.51 7.67
CA ALA A 177 -2.04 -8.33 8.63
C ALA A 177 -2.26 -9.55 9.53
N SER A 178 -2.18 -10.78 9.02
CA SER A 178 -2.31 -11.97 9.87
C SER A 178 -1.18 -12.05 10.89
N LEU A 179 0.05 -11.70 10.48
CA LEU A 179 1.20 -11.65 11.38
C LEU A 179 1.00 -10.61 12.48
N ALA A 180 0.52 -9.43 12.10
CA ALA A 180 0.15 -8.38 13.04
C ALA A 180 -0.92 -8.80 14.04
N ARG A 181 -1.98 -9.46 13.57
CA ARG A 181 -3.06 -9.97 14.43
C ARG A 181 -2.54 -11.00 15.42
N ALA A 182 -1.63 -11.88 14.99
CA ALA A 182 -1.01 -12.87 15.88
C ALA A 182 -0.21 -12.22 17.02
N PHE A 183 0.52 -11.13 16.74
CA PHE A 183 1.30 -10.44 17.77
C PHE A 183 0.50 -9.46 18.63
N LEU A 184 -0.50 -8.79 18.07
CA LEU A 184 -1.23 -7.71 18.75
C LEU A 184 -2.61 -8.10 19.27
N GLY A 185 -3.18 -9.21 18.79
CA GLY A 185 -4.54 -9.65 19.16
C GLY A 185 -5.66 -8.72 18.70
N GLN A 186 -5.38 -7.74 17.85
CA GLN A 186 -6.34 -6.69 17.46
C GLN A 186 -6.96 -6.93 16.09
N GLU A 187 -8.19 -6.45 15.93
CA GLU A 187 -8.86 -6.41 14.64
C GLU A 187 -8.23 -5.35 13.72
N LEU A 188 -7.93 -5.78 12.51
CA LEU A 188 -7.33 -4.95 11.48
C LEU A 188 -8.39 -4.51 10.49
N GLU A 189 -8.25 -3.29 9.99
CA GLU A 189 -9.06 -2.84 8.86
C GLU A 189 -8.68 -3.58 7.57
N PRO A 190 -9.65 -3.88 6.69
CA PRO A 190 -9.37 -4.48 5.39
C PRO A 190 -8.50 -3.55 4.54
N GLN A 191 -7.57 -4.11 3.76
CA GLN A 191 -6.68 -3.34 2.90
C GLN A 191 -7.26 -3.06 1.51
N PHE A 192 -8.24 -3.84 1.08
CA PHE A 192 -8.99 -3.67 -0.16
C PHE A 192 -10.49 -3.83 0.10
N ASP A 193 -11.30 -3.13 -0.69
CA ASP A 193 -12.78 -3.27 -0.72
C ASP A 193 -13.23 -3.41 -2.17
N GLU A 194 -13.07 -4.62 -2.73
CA GLU A 194 -13.59 -5.03 -4.04
C GLU A 194 -13.43 -3.95 -5.14
N PRO A 195 -12.17 -3.60 -5.53
CA PRO A 195 -11.91 -2.46 -6.41
C PRO A 195 -12.52 -2.57 -7.80
N TYR A 196 -12.81 -3.78 -8.27
CA TYR A 196 -13.51 -4.03 -9.53
C TYR A 196 -14.98 -3.60 -9.51
N LEU A 197 -15.57 -3.32 -8.34
CA LEU A 197 -16.93 -2.79 -8.19
C LEU A 197 -17.00 -1.25 -8.17
N SER A 198 -15.86 -0.58 -8.37
CA SER A 198 -15.76 0.89 -8.36
C SER A 198 -16.61 1.50 -9.46
N THR A 199 -17.35 2.55 -9.11
CA THR A 199 -18.21 3.29 -10.06
C THR A 199 -17.63 4.64 -10.48
N SER A 200 -16.47 4.99 -9.93
CA SER A 200 -15.76 6.22 -10.22
C SER A 200 -14.31 6.16 -9.73
N LEU A 201 -13.43 7.03 -10.24
CA LEU A 201 -12.01 7.04 -9.85
C LEU A 201 -11.84 7.44 -8.38
N GLN A 202 -12.69 8.36 -7.91
CA GLN A 202 -12.74 8.72 -6.49
C GLN A 202 -13.07 7.52 -5.59
N ASP A 203 -14.00 6.66 -6.02
CA ASP A 203 -14.38 5.46 -5.27
C ASP A 203 -13.25 4.42 -5.30
N PHE A 204 -12.65 4.21 -6.48
CA PHE A 204 -11.52 3.31 -6.67
C PHE A 204 -10.35 3.67 -5.74
N TRP A 205 -9.78 4.87 -5.88
CA TRP A 205 -8.58 5.28 -5.14
C TRP A 205 -8.86 5.62 -3.66
N GLY A 206 -10.04 6.16 -3.37
CA GLY A 206 -10.35 6.69 -2.04
C GLY A 206 -10.88 5.66 -1.05
N ARG A 207 -11.51 4.58 -1.55
CA ARG A 207 -12.28 3.66 -0.69
C ARG A 207 -12.03 2.18 -0.95
N ARG A 208 -11.46 1.81 -2.10
CA ARG A 208 -11.43 0.40 -2.53
C ARG A 208 -10.04 -0.16 -2.79
N TRP A 209 -9.14 0.66 -3.33
CA TRP A 209 -7.79 0.28 -3.69
C TRP A 209 -6.79 0.67 -2.60
N ASN A 210 -6.00 -0.30 -2.11
CA ASN A 210 -4.88 -0.13 -1.19
C ASN A 210 -5.14 0.92 -0.09
N LEU A 211 -6.08 0.60 0.79
CA LEU A 211 -6.50 1.47 1.89
C LEU A 211 -5.36 1.77 2.87
N MET A 212 -4.32 0.95 2.90
CA MET A 212 -3.11 1.21 3.67
C MET A 212 -2.40 2.49 3.19
N VAL A 213 -2.19 2.62 1.88
CA VAL A 213 -1.58 3.81 1.27
C VAL A 213 -2.45 5.04 1.50
N THR A 214 -3.77 4.93 1.30
CA THR A 214 -4.70 6.03 1.58
C THR A 214 -4.68 6.44 3.05
N SER A 215 -4.55 5.48 3.96
CA SER A 215 -4.51 5.75 5.41
C SER A 215 -3.26 6.50 5.86
N ILE A 216 -2.13 6.28 5.19
CA ILE A 216 -0.87 6.93 5.55
C ILE A 216 -0.68 8.26 4.83
N LEU A 217 -1.08 8.36 3.55
CA LEU A 217 -0.99 9.60 2.78
C LEU A 217 -1.95 10.68 3.28
N ARG A 218 -3.09 10.29 3.86
CA ARG A 218 -4.08 11.24 4.37
C ARG A 218 -3.52 12.14 5.49
N PRO A 219 -2.97 11.63 6.60
CA PRO A 219 -2.36 12.45 7.63
C PRO A 219 -1.01 13.06 7.22
N THR A 220 -0.22 12.41 6.36
CA THR A 220 1.14 12.89 6.01
C THR A 220 1.16 13.95 4.92
N VAL A 221 0.25 13.87 3.95
CA VAL A 221 0.25 14.75 2.76
C VAL A 221 -1.07 15.50 2.64
N TYR A 222 -2.19 14.78 2.55
CA TYR A 222 -3.48 15.41 2.24
C TYR A 222 -3.91 16.44 3.29
N ASN A 223 -3.89 16.08 4.58
CA ASN A 223 -4.35 16.95 5.66
C ASN A 223 -3.44 18.20 5.81
N PRO A 224 -2.10 18.10 5.84
CA PRO A 224 -1.22 19.26 5.87
C PRO A 224 -1.42 20.19 4.66
N ILE A 225 -1.42 19.65 3.44
CA ILE A 225 -1.58 20.46 2.22
C ILE A 225 -2.95 21.12 2.17
N ARG A 226 -4.01 20.40 2.58
CA ARG A 226 -5.36 20.98 2.68
C ARG A 226 -5.41 22.11 3.70
N SER A 227 -4.77 21.94 4.86
CA SER A 227 -4.72 22.97 5.90
C SER A 227 -4.07 24.25 5.37
N ILE A 228 -2.87 24.13 4.78
CA ILE A 228 -2.13 25.25 4.18
C ILE A 228 -2.95 25.91 3.07
N SER A 229 -3.54 25.09 2.17
CA SER A 229 -4.33 25.59 1.05
C SER A 229 -5.64 26.23 1.48
N THR A 230 -6.18 25.89 2.65
CA THR A 230 -7.42 26.49 3.17
C THR A 230 -7.21 27.96 3.49
N SER A 231 -6.05 28.33 4.02
CA SER A 231 -5.68 29.72 4.31
C SER A 231 -5.50 30.56 3.05
N ILE A 232 -5.12 29.94 1.92
CA ILE A 232 -4.79 30.65 0.66
C ILE A 232 -6.00 30.68 -0.30
N LEU A 233 -6.63 29.53 -0.54
CA LEU A 233 -7.65 29.34 -1.59
C LEU A 233 -9.07 29.18 -1.03
N GLY A 234 -9.21 29.19 0.29
CA GLY A 234 -10.46 28.91 0.97
C GLY A 234 -10.83 27.42 1.02
N ARG A 235 -11.71 27.08 1.96
CA ARG A 235 -12.09 25.68 2.28
C ARG A 235 -12.67 24.89 1.11
N LYS A 236 -13.29 25.58 0.15
CA LYS A 236 -13.94 24.96 -1.02
C LYS A 236 -12.94 24.43 -2.05
N TRP A 237 -11.82 25.13 -2.25
CA TRP A 237 -10.84 24.83 -3.30
C TRP A 237 -9.59 24.14 -2.76
N ALA A 238 -9.33 24.25 -1.45
CA ALA A 238 -8.22 23.58 -0.76
C ALA A 238 -8.18 22.05 -0.92
N LEU A 239 -9.28 21.43 -1.31
CA LEU A 239 -9.37 20.00 -1.58
C LEU A 239 -8.56 19.60 -2.82
N LEU A 240 -8.52 20.45 -3.86
CA LEU A 240 -7.87 20.16 -5.13
C LEU A 240 -6.34 20.03 -4.99
N PRO A 241 -5.60 21.04 -4.47
CA PRO A 241 -4.15 20.92 -4.32
C PRO A 241 -3.78 19.78 -3.36
N ALA A 242 -4.61 19.51 -2.35
CA ALA A 242 -4.40 18.37 -1.45
C ALA A 242 -4.52 17.02 -2.17
N MET A 243 -5.52 16.85 -3.05
CA MET A 243 -5.66 15.64 -3.87
C MET A 243 -4.48 15.51 -4.83
N LEU A 244 -4.15 16.55 -5.59
CA LEU A 244 -3.06 16.53 -6.55
C LEU A 244 -1.71 16.22 -5.89
N ALA A 245 -1.41 16.86 -4.75
CA ALA A 245 -0.20 16.57 -3.98
C ALA A 245 -0.18 15.13 -3.46
N THR A 246 -1.33 14.59 -3.03
CA THR A 246 -1.42 13.20 -2.56
C THR A 246 -1.08 12.21 -3.69
N PHE A 247 -1.65 12.42 -4.87
CA PHE A 247 -1.35 11.58 -6.04
C PHE A 247 0.10 11.75 -6.50
N LEU A 248 0.64 12.97 -6.48
CA LEU A 248 2.05 13.22 -6.82
C LEU A 248 2.99 12.47 -5.87
N VAL A 249 2.80 12.60 -4.55
CA VAL A 249 3.63 11.88 -3.57
C VAL A 249 3.48 10.36 -3.72
N SER A 250 2.27 9.85 -3.99
CA SER A 250 2.08 8.45 -4.32
C SER A 250 2.86 8.04 -5.57
N GLY A 251 2.84 8.86 -6.62
CA GLY A 251 3.58 8.63 -7.87
C GLY A 251 5.08 8.55 -7.64
N LEU A 252 5.64 9.51 -6.90
CA LEU A 252 7.06 9.51 -6.53
C LEU A 252 7.47 8.27 -5.71
N MET A 253 6.62 7.80 -4.80
CA MET A 253 6.90 6.58 -4.05
C MET A 253 6.87 5.33 -4.94
N HIS A 254 5.97 5.28 -5.93
CA HIS A 254 5.96 4.19 -6.91
C HIS A 254 7.14 4.26 -7.87
N GLU A 255 7.56 5.47 -8.28
CA GLU A 255 8.78 5.67 -9.06
C GLU A 255 9.99 5.11 -8.30
N PHE A 256 10.05 5.34 -6.99
CA PHE A 256 11.14 4.83 -6.17
C PHE A 256 11.10 3.32 -6.00
N ILE A 257 9.90 2.73 -5.86
CA ILE A 257 9.72 1.28 -5.91
C ILE A 257 10.20 0.74 -7.26
N TYR A 258 9.84 1.37 -8.37
CA TYR A 258 10.23 0.93 -9.71
C TYR A 258 11.73 1.03 -9.93
N PHE A 259 12.36 2.12 -9.47
CA PHE A 259 13.81 2.26 -9.45
C PHE A 259 14.47 1.10 -8.69
N TYR A 260 13.96 0.76 -7.52
CA TYR A 260 14.46 -0.38 -6.74
C TYR A 260 14.29 -1.72 -7.46
N LEU A 261 13.11 -1.99 -8.05
CA LEU A 261 12.81 -3.28 -8.66
C LEU A 261 13.51 -3.49 -10.01
N THR A 262 13.65 -2.42 -10.79
CA THR A 262 14.23 -2.48 -12.14
C THR A 262 15.74 -2.27 -12.13
N GLY A 263 16.28 -1.56 -11.13
CA GLY A 263 17.69 -1.17 -11.09
C GLY A 263 18.11 -0.18 -12.17
N VAL A 264 17.15 0.41 -12.91
CA VAL A 264 17.41 1.39 -13.97
C VAL A 264 16.91 2.77 -13.57
N SER A 265 17.40 3.81 -14.25
CA SER A 265 17.01 5.20 -13.97
C SER A 265 15.49 5.42 -14.12
N PRO A 266 14.88 6.29 -13.28
CA PRO A 266 13.46 6.64 -13.36
C PRO A 266 13.04 7.12 -14.75
N THR A 267 11.94 6.59 -15.28
CA THR A 267 11.36 7.02 -16.56
C THR A 267 10.23 8.03 -16.37
N TRP A 268 9.73 8.18 -15.14
CA TRP A 268 8.60 9.02 -14.76
C TRP A 268 7.24 8.55 -15.32
N GLU A 269 7.20 7.42 -16.02
CA GLU A 269 5.97 6.84 -16.59
C GLU A 269 4.94 6.55 -15.47
N VAL A 270 5.37 5.86 -14.41
CA VAL A 270 4.50 5.52 -13.28
C VAL A 270 4.14 6.77 -12.46
N THR A 271 5.02 7.76 -12.33
CA THR A 271 4.64 9.05 -11.72
C THR A 271 3.52 9.73 -12.50
N TRP A 272 3.62 9.77 -13.83
CA TRP A 272 2.59 10.34 -14.70
C TRP A 272 1.26 9.57 -14.65
N PHE A 273 1.29 8.25 -14.46
CA PHE A 273 0.09 7.47 -14.18
C PHE A 273 -0.67 8.06 -12.98
N PHE A 274 0.00 8.24 -11.84
CA PHE A 274 -0.66 8.78 -10.65
C PHE A 274 -1.08 10.25 -10.80
N VAL A 275 -0.27 11.09 -11.46
CA VAL A 275 -0.62 12.49 -11.72
C VAL A 275 -1.88 12.59 -12.59
N LEU A 276 -1.96 11.81 -13.68
CA LEU A 276 -3.14 11.73 -14.54
C LEU A 276 -4.37 11.31 -13.74
N HIS A 277 -4.26 10.24 -12.95
CA HIS A 277 -5.35 9.79 -12.08
C HIS A 277 -5.77 10.83 -11.04
N GLY A 278 -4.81 11.61 -10.51
CA GLY A 278 -5.09 12.70 -9.59
C GLY A 278 -5.86 13.84 -10.24
N ILE A 279 -5.49 14.23 -11.46
CA ILE A 279 -6.20 15.25 -12.25
C ILE A 279 -7.61 14.76 -12.58
N CYS A 280 -7.76 13.54 -13.11
CA CYS A 280 -9.07 12.98 -13.45
C CYS A 280 -9.97 12.86 -12.21
N THR A 281 -9.44 12.41 -11.07
CA THR A 281 -10.19 12.33 -9.82
C THR A 281 -10.60 13.73 -9.32
N ALA A 282 -9.71 14.73 -9.43
CA ALA A 282 -10.03 16.10 -9.06
C ALA A 282 -11.13 16.70 -9.96
N MET A 283 -11.03 16.49 -11.28
CA MET A 283 -12.07 16.90 -12.24
C MET A 283 -13.41 16.23 -11.91
N GLU A 284 -13.41 14.93 -11.62
CA GLU A 284 -14.61 14.19 -11.25
C GLU A 284 -15.28 14.77 -10.00
N VAL A 285 -14.49 15.14 -8.99
CA VAL A 285 -14.99 15.81 -7.77
C VAL A 285 -15.60 17.18 -8.09
N VAL A 286 -14.97 17.97 -8.97
CA VAL A 286 -15.50 19.27 -9.40
C VAL A 286 -16.81 19.10 -10.17
N ILE A 287 -16.87 18.17 -11.13
CA ILE A 287 -18.07 17.88 -11.92
C ILE A 287 -19.22 17.43 -11.02
N LYS A 288 -18.98 16.49 -10.09
CA LYS A 288 -19.99 16.04 -9.12
C LYS A 288 -20.52 17.18 -8.26
N LYS A 289 -19.64 18.12 -7.88
CA LYS A 289 -19.98 19.29 -7.06
C LYS A 289 -20.79 20.34 -7.85
N VAL A 290 -20.38 20.66 -9.08
CA VAL A 290 -21.06 21.63 -9.95
C VAL A 290 -22.41 21.11 -10.42
N SER A 291 -22.50 19.81 -10.75
CA SER A 291 -23.75 19.17 -11.17
C SER A 291 -24.75 18.96 -10.03
N MET A 292 -24.40 19.28 -8.77
CA MET A 292 -25.19 18.93 -7.58
C MET A 292 -25.59 17.44 -7.52
N GLY A 293 -24.76 16.57 -8.10
CA GLY A 293 -25.05 15.13 -8.20
C GLY A 293 -26.19 14.77 -9.17
N ARG A 294 -26.63 15.68 -10.04
CA ARG A 294 -27.69 15.42 -11.05
C ARG A 294 -27.21 14.55 -12.21
N PHE A 295 -25.91 14.60 -12.54
CA PHE A 295 -25.30 13.75 -13.55
C PHE A 295 -24.70 12.51 -12.89
N GLN A 296 -25.52 11.48 -12.65
CA GLN A 296 -25.05 10.17 -12.23
C GLN A 296 -25.31 9.16 -13.33
N LEU A 297 -24.21 8.65 -13.91
CA LEU A 297 -24.28 7.52 -14.82
C LEU A 297 -24.70 6.27 -14.05
N HIS A 298 -25.51 5.43 -14.70
CA HIS A 298 -25.91 4.15 -14.12
C HIS A 298 -24.68 3.28 -13.82
N ARG A 299 -24.72 2.53 -12.73
CA ARG A 299 -23.60 1.69 -12.24
C ARG A 299 -23.07 0.72 -13.30
N ALA A 300 -23.96 0.19 -14.13
CA ALA A 300 -23.60 -0.72 -15.23
C ALA A 300 -22.74 -0.06 -16.32
N VAL A 301 -22.76 1.28 -16.42
CA VAL A 301 -21.95 2.05 -17.37
C VAL A 301 -20.72 2.61 -16.68
N SER A 302 -20.89 3.25 -15.53
CA SER A 302 -19.79 3.91 -14.82
C SER A 302 -18.76 2.92 -14.28
N GLY A 303 -19.18 1.71 -13.91
CA GLY A 303 -18.29 0.65 -13.43
C GLY A 303 -17.28 0.21 -14.49
N PRO A 304 -17.73 -0.35 -15.63
CA PRO A 304 -16.85 -0.73 -16.73
C PRO A 304 -15.99 0.43 -17.26
N LEU A 305 -16.53 1.65 -17.32
CA LEU A 305 -15.75 2.83 -17.71
C LEU A 305 -14.61 3.11 -16.73
N THR A 306 -14.86 3.02 -15.42
CA THR A 306 -13.85 3.26 -14.38
C THR A 306 -12.75 2.19 -14.43
N VAL A 307 -13.14 0.92 -14.46
CA VAL A 307 -12.19 -0.21 -14.49
C VAL A 307 -11.42 -0.22 -15.81
N GLY A 308 -12.11 0.01 -16.93
CA GLY A 308 -11.50 0.12 -18.26
C GLY A 308 -10.51 1.27 -18.36
N PHE A 309 -10.84 2.45 -17.78
CA PHE A 309 -9.91 3.57 -17.71
C PHE A 309 -8.64 3.20 -16.92
N VAL A 310 -8.78 2.62 -15.73
CA VAL A 310 -7.64 2.18 -14.90
C VAL A 310 -6.79 1.13 -15.63
N ALA A 311 -7.42 0.16 -16.31
CA ALA A 311 -6.71 -0.87 -17.05
C ALA A 311 -5.95 -0.28 -18.26
N LEU A 312 -6.58 0.63 -19.00
CA LEU A 312 -5.98 1.28 -20.17
C LEU A 312 -4.81 2.19 -19.78
N THR A 313 -4.97 3.03 -18.76
CA THR A 313 -3.87 3.85 -18.25
C THR A 313 -2.78 2.98 -17.60
N GLY A 314 -3.15 1.84 -17.00
CA GLY A 314 -2.21 0.84 -16.49
C GLY A 314 -1.36 0.23 -17.60
N TYR A 315 -1.98 -0.16 -18.71
CA TYR A 315 -1.28 -0.63 -19.92
C TYR A 315 -0.32 0.42 -20.49
N TRP A 316 -0.72 1.70 -20.46
CA TRP A 316 0.05 2.78 -21.06
C TRP A 316 1.21 3.28 -20.18
N LEU A 317 1.02 3.40 -18.87
CA LEU A 317 1.95 4.12 -17.99
C LEU A 317 2.45 3.31 -16.80
N PHE A 318 1.75 2.24 -16.39
CA PHE A 318 2.12 1.47 -15.20
C PHE A 318 2.96 0.24 -15.57
N PHE A 319 2.45 -0.63 -16.43
CA PHE A 319 3.12 -1.88 -16.78
C PHE A 319 4.34 -1.78 -17.71
N PRO A 320 4.44 -0.83 -18.67
CA PRO A 320 5.52 -0.85 -19.66
C PRO A 320 6.93 -0.87 -19.09
N GLN A 321 7.21 -0.08 -18.04
CA GLN A 321 8.54 -0.07 -17.43
C GLN A 321 8.89 -1.40 -16.77
N LEU A 322 7.93 -2.09 -16.15
CA LEU A 322 8.17 -3.41 -15.55
C LEU A 322 8.44 -4.47 -16.62
N ILE A 323 7.66 -4.46 -17.70
CA ILE A 323 7.78 -5.41 -18.81
C ILE A 323 9.09 -5.19 -19.57
N ARG A 324 9.43 -3.94 -19.91
CA ARG A 324 10.66 -3.60 -20.64
C ARG A 324 11.94 -4.01 -19.89
N ASN A 325 11.89 -4.06 -18.56
CA ASN A 325 13.01 -4.46 -17.72
C ASN A 325 12.88 -5.89 -17.17
N HIS A 326 12.01 -6.72 -17.76
CA HIS A 326 11.81 -8.13 -17.39
C HIS A 326 11.48 -8.39 -15.90
N VAL A 327 10.92 -7.37 -15.23
CA VAL A 327 10.54 -7.50 -13.81
C VAL A 327 9.34 -8.43 -13.65
N ASP A 328 8.45 -8.47 -14.63
CA ASP A 328 7.31 -9.39 -14.67
C ASP A 328 7.77 -10.85 -14.82
N ASP A 329 8.70 -11.13 -15.74
CA ASP A 329 9.29 -12.47 -15.91
C ASP A 329 10.02 -12.92 -14.63
N ARG A 330 10.77 -12.01 -14.00
CA ARG A 330 11.42 -12.24 -12.72
C ARG A 330 10.41 -12.55 -11.61
N ALA A 331 9.38 -11.73 -11.46
CA ALA A 331 8.35 -11.92 -10.44
C ALA A 331 7.60 -13.25 -10.62
N ILE A 332 7.29 -13.65 -11.86
CA ILE A 332 6.61 -14.91 -12.16
C ILE A 332 7.53 -16.11 -11.88
N SER A 333 8.79 -16.07 -12.34
CA SER A 333 9.73 -17.18 -12.16
C SER A 333 10.11 -17.43 -10.70
N GLU A 334 10.15 -16.39 -9.86
CA GLU A 334 10.43 -16.55 -8.42
C GLU A 334 9.39 -17.41 -7.69
N TYR A 335 8.13 -17.51 -8.17
CA TYR A 335 7.14 -18.42 -7.58
C TYR A 335 7.57 -19.88 -7.68
N SER A 336 8.09 -20.29 -8.84
CA SER A 336 8.58 -21.65 -9.06
C SER A 336 9.80 -21.95 -8.19
N VAL A 337 10.71 -20.99 -8.03
CA VAL A 337 11.88 -21.11 -7.13
C VAL A 337 11.44 -21.31 -5.68
N LEU A 338 10.46 -20.53 -5.21
CA LEU A 338 9.91 -20.66 -3.86
C LEU A 338 9.24 -22.02 -3.65
N ALA A 339 8.44 -22.49 -4.62
CA ALA A 339 7.76 -23.78 -4.55
C ALA A 339 8.76 -24.95 -4.47
N ILE A 340 9.83 -24.93 -5.28
CA ILE A 340 10.90 -25.93 -5.25
C ILE A 340 11.63 -25.89 -3.91
N PHE A 341 11.96 -24.69 -3.42
CA PHE A 341 12.64 -24.54 -2.13
C PHE A 341 11.83 -25.11 -0.97
N VAL A 342 10.53 -24.80 -0.90
CA VAL A 342 9.63 -25.33 0.13
C VAL A 342 9.52 -26.86 0.01
N LYS A 343 9.34 -27.39 -1.20
CA LYS A 343 9.28 -28.84 -1.45
C LYS A 343 10.54 -29.54 -0.96
N ASN A 344 11.72 -29.02 -1.29
CA ASN A 344 13.00 -29.62 -0.89
C ASN A 344 13.19 -29.59 0.63
N LYS A 345 12.80 -28.51 1.31
CA LYS A 345 12.89 -28.44 2.78
C LYS A 345 11.88 -29.37 3.46
N VAL A 346 10.62 -29.42 3.00
CA VAL A 346 9.60 -30.33 3.56
C VAL A 346 10.00 -31.80 3.39
N LEU A 347 10.58 -32.17 2.25
CA LEU A 347 11.10 -33.53 2.00
C LEU A 347 12.34 -33.89 2.81
N LEU A 348 13.03 -32.91 3.43
CA LEU A 348 14.15 -33.17 4.34
C LEU A 348 13.69 -33.36 5.80
N PHE A 349 12.42 -33.05 6.11
CA PHE A 349 11.82 -33.20 7.44
C PHE A 349 10.82 -34.37 7.54
N ASN A 350 10.56 -35.05 6.42
CA ASN A 350 9.88 -36.35 6.35
C ASN A 350 10.89 -37.41 5.96
#